data_AF-A0A935D4W8-F1
#
_entry.id   AF-A0A935D4W8-F1
#
_cell.length_a   1.000
_cell.length_b   1.000
_cell.length_c   1.000
_cell.angle_alpha   90.00
_cell.angle_beta   90.00
_cell.angle_gamma   90.00
#
_symmetry.space_group_name_H-M   'P 1'
#
loop_
_entity.id
_entity.type
_entity.pdbx_description
1 polymer ?
#
loop_
_entity_poly.entity_id
_entity_poly.type
_entity_poly.pdbx_seq_one_letter_code
_entity_poly.pdbx_strand_id
1 'polypeptide(L)' 'MRAELRHFRGGYEEGQQTTWDSEGRVGVNYTFKGGKRYGIVGRLDCVTVHEN' A
#
# COMPACT_ATOMS: atom_id res chain seq x y z
N MET A 1 -12.01 -10.50 -0.25
CA MET A 1 -10.99 -10.60 0.83
C MET A 1 -9.71 -9.95 0.32
N ARG A 2 -9.04 -9.13 1.12
CA ARG A 2 -7.74 -8.54 0.75
C ARG A 2 -6.62 -9.38 1.37
N ALA A 3 -5.56 -9.62 0.61
CA ALA A 3 -4.35 -10.26 1.11
C ALA A 3 -3.27 -9.20 1.38
N GLU A 4 -2.40 -9.44 2.35
CA GLU A 4 -1.29 -8.54 2.66
C GLU A 4 0.00 -9.29 2.99
N LEU A 5 1.11 -8.65 2.63
CA LEU A 5 2.47 -9.00 3.03
C LEU A 5 3.03 -7.81 3.81
N ARG A 6 3.45 -8.06 5.04
CA ARG A 6 4.02 -7.04 5.92
C ARG A 6 5.34 -7.48 6.51
N HIS A 7 6.33 -6.59 6.47
CA HIS A 7 7.66 -6.82 7.04
C HIS A 7 7.88 -5.90 8.24
N PHE A 8 8.30 -6.49 9.35
CA PHE A 8 8.57 -5.79 10.60
C PHE A 8 9.96 -6.12 11.13
N ARG A 9 10.59 -5.17 11.82
CA ARG A 9 11.81 -5.37 12.60
C ARG A 9 11.69 -4.64 13.93
N GLY A 10 11.89 -5.36 15.04
CA GLY A 10 11.77 -4.79 16.38
C GLY A 10 10.37 -4.21 16.70
N GLY A 11 9.32 -4.74 16.08
CA GLY A 11 7.94 -4.25 16.26
C GLY A 11 7.54 -3.07 15.37
N TYR A 12 8.44 -2.55 14.53
CA TYR A 12 8.17 -1.45 13.60
C TYR A 12 8.18 -1.94 12.15
N GLU A 13 7.41 -1.31 11.26
CA GLU A 13 7.48 -1.61 9.82
C GLU A 13 8.91 -1.39 9.31
N GLU A 14 9.47 -2.37 8.62
CA GLU A 14 10.76 -2.22 7.94
C GLU A 14 10.83 -3.17 6.75
N GLY A 15 11.16 -2.66 5.56
CA GLY A 15 11.16 -3.42 4.32
C GLY A 15 9.87 -3.28 3.52
N GLN A 16 9.65 -4.18 2.57
CA GLN A 16 8.55 -4.10 1.62
C GLN A 16 7.20 -4.45 2.27
N GLN A 17 6.19 -3.66 1.93
CA GLN A 17 4.79 -3.86 2.29
C GLN A 17 3.99 -3.96 0.99
N THR A 18 3.09 -4.94 0.89
CA THR A 18 2.28 -5.12 -0.32
C THR A 18 0.88 -5.61 0.03
N THR A 19 -0.13 -5.10 -0.67
CA THR A 19 -1.50 -5.59 -0.55
C THR A 19 -2.07 -5.94 -1.91
N TRP A 20 -2.96 -6.93 -1.92
CA TRP A 20 -3.65 -7.39 -3.11
C TRP A 20 -5.17 -7.43 -2.87
N ASP A 21 -5.93 -7.09 -3.90
CA ASP A 21 -7.36 -7.33 -3.92
C ASP A 21 -7.68 -8.82 -4.17
N SER A 22 -8.98 -9.15 -4.21
CA SER A 22 -9.44 -10.52 -4.45
C SER A 22 -9.12 -11.06 -5.84
N GLU A 23 -8.78 -10.18 -6.80
CA GLU A 23 -8.36 -10.55 -8.15
C GLU A 23 -6.82 -10.64 -8.27
N GLY A 24 -6.09 -10.43 -7.16
CA GLY A 24 -4.64 -10.47 -7.12
C GLY A 24 -3.98 -9.19 -7.66
N ARG A 25 -4.73 -8.09 -7.85
CA ARG A 25 -4.14 -6.81 -8.28
C ARG A 25 -3.54 -6.07 -7.09
N VAL A 26 -2.40 -5.44 -7.32
CA VAL A 26 -1.66 -4.68 -6.29
C VAL A 26 -2.39 -3.37 -5.98
N GLY A 27 -2.80 -3.21 -4.72
CA GLY A 27 -3.40 -1.96 -4.22
C GLY A 27 -2.39 -1.05 -3.52
N VAL A 28 -1.40 -1.64 -2.86
CA VAL A 28 -0.33 -0.96 -2.12
C VAL A 28 0.99 -1.67 -2.41
N ASN A 29 2.04 -0.92 -2.67
CA ASN A 29 3.40 -1.42 -2.81
C ASN A 29 4.39 -0.32 -2.42
N TYR A 30 4.92 -0.40 -1.20
CA TYR A 30 5.92 0.54 -0.71
C TYR A 30 6.99 -0.16 0.13
N THR A 31 8.17 0.45 0.23
CA THR A 31 9.21 0.06 1.18
C THR A 31 9.23 1.04 2.36
N PHE A 32 9.17 0.52 3.58
CA PHE A 32 9.41 1.30 4.79
C PHE A 32 10.89 1.29 5.14
N LYS A 33 11.55 2.45 5.14
CA LYS A 33 12.99 2.58 5.43
C LYS A 33 13.26 3.89 6.17
N GLY A 34 13.91 3.82 7.33
CA GLY A 34 14.28 5.01 8.10
C GLY A 34 13.10 5.89 8.48
N GLY A 35 11.96 5.29 8.86
CA GLY A 35 10.76 6.05 9.25
C GLY A 35 9.92 6.60 8.10
N LYS A 36 10.29 6.32 6.84
CA LYS A 36 9.62 6.87 5.65
C LYS A 36 9.11 5.75 4.73
N ARG A 37 8.00 6.03 4.04
CA ARG A 37 7.40 5.15 3.03
C ARG A 37 7.82 5.61 1.64
N TYR A 38 8.28 4.66 0.82
CA TYR A 38 8.69 4.91 -0.56
C TYR A 38 7.91 3.99 -1.49
N GLY A 39 7.11 4.56 -2.39
CA GLY A 39 6.29 3.81 -3.35
C GLY A 39 4.80 4.16 -3.24
N ILE A 40 3.96 3.26 -3.76
CA ILE A 40 2.52 3.40 -3.80
C ILE A 40 1.95 3.01 -2.44
N VAL A 41 1.63 4.01 -1.62
CA VAL A 41 0.99 3.81 -0.31
C VAL A 41 -0.52 3.58 -0.41
N GLY A 42 -1.08 3.87 -1.59
CA GLY A 42 -2.48 3.74 -1.92
C GLY A 42 -2.75 4.49 -3.23
N ARG A 43 -3.91 4.22 -3.82
CA ARG A 43 -4.42 4.90 -5.00
C ARG A 43 -5.54 5.82 -4.55
N LEU A 44 -5.38 7.11 -4.77
CA LEU A 44 -6.48 8.07 -4.73
C LEU A 44 -6.82 8.37 -6.18
N ASP A 45 -7.89 7.77 -6.69
CA ASP A 45 -8.31 8.02 -8.06
C ASP A 45 -8.79 9.46 -8.19
N CYS A 46 -8.34 10.14 -9.25
CA CYS A 46 -8.86 11.45 -9.60
C CYS A 46 -10.32 11.29 -10.04
N VAL A 47 -11.25 11.87 -9.30
CA VAL A 47 -12.66 11.94 -9.66
C VAL A 47 -12.98 13.34 -10.17
N THR A 48 -13.78 13.43 -11.24
CA THR A 48 -14.23 14.71 -11.80
C THR A 48 -15.23 15.36 -10.83
N VAL A 49 -15.18 16.70 -10.69
CA VAL A 49 -16.01 17.46 -9.74
C VAL A 49 -17.50 17.55 -10.13
N HIS A 50 -17.98 16.76 -11.10
CA HIS A 50 -19.38 16.80 -11.57
C HIS A 50 -20.08 15.48 -11.25
N GLU A 51 -20.81 15.49 -10.15
CA GLU A 51 -22.01 14.67 -9.97
C GLU A 51 -23.17 15.43 -10.64
N ASN A 52 -23.98 14.70 -11.40
CA ASN A 52 -25.20 15.19 -12.05
C ASN A 52 -26.39 15.04 -11.11
#